data_AF-A0A920U6K0-F1
#
_entry.id   AF-A0A920U6K0-F1
#
_cell.length_a   1.000
_cell.length_b   1.000
_cell.length_c   1.000
_cell.angle_alpha   90.00
_cell.angle_beta   90.00
_cell.angle_gamma   90.00
#
_symmetry.space_group_name_H-M   'P 1'
#
loop_
_entity.id
_entity.type
_entity.pdbx_description
1 polymer ?
#
loop_
_entity_poly.entity_id
_entity_poly.type
_entity_poly.pdbx_seq_one_letter_code
_entity_poly.pdbx_strand_id
1 'polypeptide(L)' 'MVNENFQRRIDRILDQIEDAADQRNWPAVRQGALDLLVFDPENEDAKIFLTAAQNALNME' A
#
# COMPACT_ATOMS: atom_id res chain seq x y z
N MET A 1 -10.12 2.01 23.82
CA MET A 1 -9.03 1.18 23.23
C MET A 1 -9.57 0.56 21.94
N VAL A 2 -9.47 1.26 20.81
CA VAL A 2 -10.01 0.84 19.50
C VAL A 2 -8.91 0.81 18.42
N ASN A 3 -7.70 1.27 18.75
CA ASN A 3 -6.64 1.51 17.77
C ASN A 3 -5.79 0.28 17.42
N GLU A 4 -5.68 -0.72 18.30
CA GLU A 4 -4.77 -1.85 18.08
C GLU A 4 -5.21 -2.79 16.96
N ASN A 5 -6.53 -3.03 16.84
CA ASN A 5 -7.06 -3.84 15.73
C ASN A 5 -6.99 -3.09 14.39
N PHE A 6 -7.09 -1.77 14.43
CA PHE A 6 -6.98 -0.92 13.24
C PHE A 6 -5.52 -0.84 12.76
N GLN A 7 -4.59 -0.60 13.67
CA GLN A 7 -3.15 -0.62 13.39
C GLN A 7 -2.69 -1.99 12.89
N ARG A 8 -3.14 -3.10 13.49
CA ARG A 8 -2.82 -4.44 12.96
C ARG A 8 -3.37 -4.69 11.57
N ARG A 9 -4.47 -4.04 11.19
CA ARG A 9 -5.04 -4.15 9.85
C ARG A 9 -4.23 -3.34 8.85
N ILE A 10 -3.79 -2.14 9.21
CA ILE A 10 -2.86 -1.32 8.44
C ILE A 10 -1.52 -2.04 8.24
N ASP A 11 -0.96 -2.61 9.31
CA ASP A 11 0.30 -3.36 9.28
C ASP A 11 0.24 -4.57 8.33
N ARG A 12 -0.88 -5.32 8.33
CA ARG A 12 -1.11 -6.38 7.34
C ARG A 12 -1.19 -5.87 5.91
N ILE A 13 -1.83 -4.72 5.69
CA ILE A 13 -1.95 -4.15 4.35
C ILE A 13 -0.56 -3.72 3.86
N LEU A 14 0.26 -3.12 4.73
CA LEU A 14 1.66 -2.79 4.45
C LEU A 14 2.48 -4.02 4.08
N ASP A 15 2.42 -5.10 4.89
CA ASP A 15 3.09 -6.36 4.61
C ASP A 15 2.70 -6.94 3.23
N GLN A 16 1.41 -6.86 2.87
CA GLN A 16 0.92 -7.29 1.56
C GLN A 16 1.42 -6.41 0.40
N ILE A 17 1.55 -5.10 0.62
CA ILE A 17 2.10 -4.17 -0.37
C ILE A 17 3.58 -4.47 -0.58
N GLU A 18 4.34 -4.71 0.49
CA GLU A 18 5.77 -5.01 0.43
C GLU A 18 6.03 -6.36 -0.26
N ASP A 19 5.28 -7.41 0.07
CA ASP A 19 5.37 -8.71 -0.59
C ASP A 19 5.02 -8.61 -2.09
N ALA A 20 3.96 -7.86 -2.42
CA ALA A 20 3.62 -7.58 -3.81
C ALA A 20 4.73 -6.82 -4.55
N ALA A 21 5.39 -5.87 -3.89
CA ALA A 21 6.50 -5.12 -4.47
C ALA A 21 7.72 -6.02 -4.72
N ASP A 22 8.03 -6.95 -3.80
CA ASP A 22 9.09 -7.96 -3.96
C ASP A 22 8.83 -8.86 -5.18
N GLN A 23 7.58 -9.30 -5.34
CA GLN A 23 7.14 -10.08 -6.50
C GLN A 23 7.04 -9.25 -7.79
N ARG A 24 7.38 -7.95 -7.77
CA ARG A 24 7.16 -6.98 -8.85
C ARG A 24 5.71 -6.93 -9.34
N ASN A 25 4.78 -7.30 -8.47
CA ASN A 25 3.35 -7.25 -8.72
C ASN A 25 2.83 -5.83 -8.45
N TRP A 26 3.29 -4.88 -9.26
CA TRP A 26 2.90 -3.47 -9.20
C TRP A 26 1.39 -3.21 -9.20
N PRO A 27 0.52 -3.98 -9.90
CA PRO A 27 -0.92 -3.75 -9.80
C PRO A 27 -1.47 -4.07 -8.40
N ALA A 28 -0.90 -5.06 -7.70
CA ALA A 28 -1.26 -5.36 -6.31
C ALA A 28 -0.72 -4.30 -5.33
N VAL A 29 0.52 -3.81 -5.52
CA VAL A 29 1.10 -2.69 -4.74
C VAL A 29 0.21 -1.45 -4.85
N ARG A 30 -0.23 -1.11 -6.06
CA ARG A 30 -1.15 0.02 -6.31
C ARG A 30 -2.46 -0.13 -5.53
N GLN A 31 -3.03 -1.34 -5.55
CA GLN A 31 -4.31 -1.62 -4.91
C GLN A 31 -4.20 -1.53 -3.39
N GLY A 32 -3.15 -2.09 -2.78
CA GLY A 32 -2.93 -2.01 -1.34
C GLY A 32 -2.65 -0.57 -0.88
N ALA A 33 -1.88 0.20 -1.65
CA ALA A 33 -1.63 1.61 -1.36
C ALA A 33 -2.91 2.46 -1.38
N LEU A 34 -3.83 2.19 -2.31
CA LEU A 34 -5.15 2.83 -2.34
C LEU A 34 -6.00 2.45 -1.13
N ASP A 35 -5.99 1.17 -0.72
CA ASP A 35 -6.71 0.70 0.47
C ASP A 35 -6.18 1.42 1.73
N LEU A 36 -4.85 1.55 1.85
CA LEU A 36 -4.23 2.29 2.95
C LEU A 36 -4.61 3.78 2.95
N LEU A 37 -4.69 4.42 1.79
CA LEU A 37 -5.17 5.81 1.66
C LEU A 37 -6.66 6.01 1.99
N VAL A 38 -7.49 4.97 1.84
CA VAL A 38 -8.89 5.01 2.28
C VAL A 38 -8.97 5.06 3.80
N PHE A 39 -8.05 4.38 4.49
CA PHE A 39 -7.97 4.35 5.94
C PHE A 39 -7.24 5.55 6.53
N ASP A 40 -6.15 5.97 5.89
CA ASP A 40 -5.31 7.10 6.28
C ASP A 40 -4.91 7.91 5.03
N PRO A 41 -5.72 8.88 4.61
CA PRO A 41 -5.46 9.65 3.38
C PRO A 41 -4.23 10.55 3.48
N GLU A 42 -3.77 10.83 4.70
CA GLU A 42 -2.57 11.62 4.95
C GLU A 42 -1.29 10.79 4.86
N ASN A 43 -1.40 9.45 4.85
CA ASN A 43 -0.27 8.53 4.86
C ASN A 43 0.72 8.78 3.72
N GLU A 44 1.95 9.14 4.09
CA GLU A 44 3.02 9.43 3.14
C GLU A 44 3.53 8.14 2.49
N ASP A 45 3.68 7.05 3.25
CA ASP A 45 4.11 5.76 2.73
C ASP A 45 3.17 5.25 1.64
N ALA A 46 1.86 5.32 1.88
CA ALA A 46 0.85 4.93 0.89
C ALA A 46 0.97 5.72 -0.42
N LYS A 47 1.22 7.03 -0.35
CA LYS A 47 1.43 7.88 -1.54
C LYS A 47 2.70 7.50 -2.30
N ILE A 48 3.77 7.16 -1.59
CA ILE A 48 5.04 6.72 -2.17
C ILE A 48 4.84 5.40 -2.92
N PHE A 49 4.22 4.39 -2.28
CA PHE A 49 3.94 3.09 -2.91
C PHE A 49 3.01 3.23 -4.12
N LEU A 50 1.98 4.06 -4.01
CA LEU A 50 1.06 4.33 -5.12
C LEU A 50 1.78 4.92 -6.33
N THR A 51 2.66 5.89 -6.09
CA THR A 51 3.45 6.56 -7.13
C THR A 51 4.46 5.61 -7.75
N ALA A 52 5.16 4.80 -6.93
CA ALA A 52 6.10 3.79 -7.41
C ALA A 52 5.41 2.76 -8.31
N ALA A 53 4.27 2.23 -7.87
CA ALA A 53 3.47 1.28 -8.64
C ALA A 53 2.95 1.89 -9.96
N GLN A 54 2.49 3.14 -9.95
CA GLN A 54 2.05 3.83 -11.17
C GLN A 54 3.20 4.06 -12.16
N ASN A 55 4.38 4.45 -11.68
CA ASN A 55 5.54 4.60 -12.56
C ASN A 55 5.96 3.26 -13.16
N ALA A 56 5.97 2.19 -12.36
CA ALA A 56 6.33 0.86 -12.82
C ALA A 56 5.34 0.33 -13.87
N LEU A 57 4.03 0.45 -13.61
CA LEU A 57 2.97 0.05 -14.54
C LEU A 57 2.94 0.88 -15.84
N ASN A 58 3.44 2.12 -15.80
CA ASN A 58 3.50 2.99 -16.98
C ASN A 58 4.79 2.80 -17.79
N MET A 59 5.78 2.07 -17.25
CA MET A 59 7.00 1.68 -17.97
C MET A 59 6.86 0.33 -18.68
N GLU A 60 5.75 -0.39 -18.50
CA GLU A 60 5.42 -1.65 -19.21
C GLU A 60 4.70 -1.42 -20.54
#